data_AF-A0A4R4PUF7-F1
#
_entry.id   AF-A0A4R4PUF7-F1
#
_cell.length_a   1.000
_cell.length_b   1.000
_cell.length_c   1.000
_cell.angle_alpha   90.00
_cell.angle_beta   90.00
_cell.angle_gamma   90.00
#
_symmetry.space_group_name_H-M   'P 1'
#
loop_
_entity.id
_entity.type
_entity.pdbx_description
1 polymer ?
#
loop_
_entity_poly.entity_id
_entity_poly.type
_entity_poly.pdbx_seq_one_letter_code
_entity_poly.pdbx_strand_id
1 'polypeptide(L)' 'MAFTPSLDGLKALAHPRRLRILEWLGVHGPATSARVARGLGLNSGATSYHLRELARHGFVVEEDGA' A
#
# COMPACT_ATOMS: atom_id res chain seq x y z
N MET A 1 -16.32 -10.60 1.11
CA MET A 1 -16.47 -9.15 1.28
C MET A 1 -15.95 -8.50 0.01
N ALA A 2 -16.81 -7.84 -0.79
CA ALA A 2 -16.39 -7.23 -2.05
C ALA A 2 -15.98 -5.77 -1.78
N PHE A 3 -14.71 -5.45 -2.00
CA PHE A 3 -14.24 -4.07 -2.00
C PHE A 3 -14.86 -3.33 -3.19
N THR A 4 -15.62 -2.27 -2.93
CA THR A 4 -16.15 -1.38 -3.98
C THR A 4 -15.39 -0.04 -3.90
N PRO A 5 -14.45 0.23 -4.82
CA PRO A 5 -13.70 1.49 -4.77
C PRO A 5 -14.60 2.68 -5.07
N SER A 6 -14.43 3.76 -4.31
CA SER A 6 -14.92 5.08 -4.70
C SER A 6 -14.08 5.66 -5.84
N LEU A 7 -14.59 6.69 -6.52
CA LEU A 7 -13.83 7.41 -7.55
C LEU A 7 -12.49 7.95 -7.01
N ASP A 8 -12.47 8.42 -5.76
CA ASP A 8 -11.23 8.86 -5.11
C ASP A 8 -10.30 7.70 -4.78
N GLY A 9 -10.84 6.51 -4.46
CA GLY A 9 -10.05 5.28 -4.37
C GLY A 9 -9.39 4.91 -5.70
N LEU A 10 -10.10 5.04 -6.82
CA LEU A 10 -9.50 4.82 -8.15
C LEU A 10 -8.39 5.84 -8.46
N LYS A 11 -8.55 7.11 -8.07
CA LYS A 11 -7.46 8.11 -8.16
C LYS A 11 -6.27 7.76 -7.29
N ALA A 12 -6.49 7.14 -6.12
CA ALA A 12 -5.40 6.62 -5.31
C ALA A 12 -4.61 5.55 -6.10
N LEU A 13 -5.25 4.68 -6.87
CA LEU A 13 -4.51 3.71 -7.70
C LEU A 13 -3.73 4.33 -8.87
N ALA A 14 -4.01 5.57 -9.28
CA ALA A 14 -3.35 6.20 -10.43
C ALA A 14 -1.84 6.48 -10.23
N HIS A 15 -1.33 6.44 -8.99
CA HIS A 15 0.09 6.69 -8.76
C HIS A 15 0.90 5.39 -8.88
N PRO A 16 1.91 5.32 -9.77
CA PRO A 16 2.59 4.05 -10.10
C PRO A 16 3.26 3.39 -8.90
N ARG A 17 3.75 4.18 -7.93
CA ARG A 17 4.32 3.62 -6.70
C ARG A 17 3.30 2.88 -5.83
N ARG A 18 2.04 3.31 -5.82
CA ARG A 18 0.98 2.67 -5.02
C ARG A 18 0.57 1.31 -5.61
N LEU A 19 0.49 1.21 -6.94
CA LEU A 19 0.31 -0.07 -7.62
C LEU A 19 1.45 -1.05 -7.33
N ARG A 20 2.70 -0.60 -7.45
CA ARG A 20 3.87 -1.44 -7.15
C ARG A 20 3.89 -1.93 -5.69
N ILE A 21 3.43 -1.10 -4.75
CA ILE A 21 3.29 -1.50 -3.34
C ILE A 21 2.22 -2.60 -3.20
N LEU A 22 1.06 -2.44 -3.82
CA LEU A 22 -0.01 -3.44 -3.77
C LEU A 22 0.40 -4.78 -4.42
N GLU A 23 1.05 -4.73 -5.58
CA GLU A 23 1.60 -5.91 -6.25
C GLU A 23 2.61 -6.63 -5.35
N TRP A 24 3.55 -5.87 -4.76
CA TRP A 24 4.57 -6.43 -3.88
C TRP A 24 3.95 -7.09 -2.64
N LEU A 25 2.98 -6.44 -2.00
CA LEU A 25 2.25 -7.01 -0.86
C LEU A 25 1.43 -8.24 -1.26
N GLY A 26 0.83 -8.24 -2.46
CA GLY A 26 0.11 -9.39 -3.00
C GLY A 26 1.01 -10.62 -3.20
N VAL A 27 2.27 -10.41 -3.58
CA VAL A 27 3.27 -11.48 -3.76
C VAL A 27 3.90 -11.92 -2.44
N HIS A 28 4.19 -10.98 -1.54
CA HIS A 28 5.02 -11.24 -0.34
C HIS A 28 4.25 -11.30 0.98
N GLY A 29 2.93 -11.07 0.95
CA GLY A 29 2.06 -11.02 2.12
C GLY A 29 2.24 -9.75 2.98
N PRO A 30 1.62 -9.72 4.17
CA PRO A 30 1.74 -8.62 5.13
C PRO A 30 3.21 -8.27 5.41
N ALA A 31 3.48 -6.98 5.56
CA ALA A 31 4.85 -6.48 5.68
C ALA A 31 4.90 -5.11 6.34
N THR A 32 5.98 -4.86 7.06
CA THR A 32 6.30 -3.52 7.54
C THR A 32 6.65 -2.60 6.38
N SER A 33 6.43 -1.29 6.55
CA SER A 33 6.81 -0.27 5.57
C SER A 33 8.30 -0.35 5.19
N ALA A 34 9.17 -0.68 6.14
CA ALA A 34 10.60 -0.86 5.92
C ALA A 34 10.91 -2.07 5.01
N ARG A 35 10.17 -3.18 5.14
CA ARG A 35 10.34 -4.37 4.30
C ARG A 35 9.90 -4.08 2.86
N VAL A 36 8.76 -3.40 2.70
CA VAL A 36 8.26 -2.96 1.38
C VAL A 36 9.25 -1.98 0.72
N ALA A 37 9.74 -0.99 1.47
CA ALA A 37 10.68 0.01 0.97
C ALA A 37 11.97 -0.65 0.44
N ARG A 38 12.52 -1.59 1.22
CA ARG A 38 13.70 -2.37 0.82
C ARG A 38 13.43 -3.23 -0.42
N GLY A 39 12.30 -3.92 -0.46
CA GLY A 39 11.93 -4.80 -1.58
C GLY A 39 11.73 -4.05 -2.91
N LEU A 40 11.29 -2.79 -2.85
CA LEU A 40 11.03 -1.95 -4.03
C LEU A 40 12.13 -0.92 -4.33
N GLY A 41 13.19 -0.85 -3.52
CA GLY A 41 14.23 0.18 -3.65
C GLY A 41 13.70 1.60 -3.43
N LEU A 42 12.68 1.76 -2.59
CA LEU A 42 12.04 3.05 -2.29
C LEU A 42 12.58 3.64 -0.99
N ASN A 43 12.45 4.96 -0.83
CA ASN A 43 12.73 5.58 0.46
C ASN A 43 11.61 5.25 1.47
N SER A 44 11.99 5.03 2.73
CA SER A 44 11.04 4.60 3.77
C SER A 44 9.95 5.64 4.05
N GLY A 45 10.26 6.95 3.97
CA GLY A 45 9.29 8.02 4.21
C GLY A 45 8.16 8.07 3.17
N ALA A 46 8.51 7.99 1.89
CA ALA A 46 7.57 7.93 0.78
C ALA A 46 6.78 6.62 0.77
N THR A 47 7.42 5.51 1.14
CA THR A 47 6.72 4.21 1.27
C THR A 47 5.64 4.30 2.35
N SER A 48 5.98 4.83 3.53
CA SER A 48 5.01 5.05 4.61
C SER A 48 3.90 6.02 4.21
N TYR A 49 4.21 7.08 3.46
CA TYR A 49 3.18 7.98 2.92
C TYR A 49 2.21 7.26 1.98
N HIS A 50 2.73 6.49 1.03
CA HIS A 50 1.90 5.76 0.08
C HIS A 50 1.05 4.68 0.75
N LEU A 51 1.56 3.99 1.76
CA LEU A 51 0.80 3.02 2.56
C LEU A 51 -0.35 3.69 3.31
N ARG A 52 -0.12 4.86 3.95
CA ARG A 52 -1.20 5.62 4.60
C ARG A 52 -2.28 6.08 3.63
N GLU A 53 -1.90 6.53 2.44
CA GLU A 53 -2.87 6.90 1.40
C GLU A 53 -3.66 5.68 0.91
N LEU A 54 -3.01 4.53 0.71
CA LEU A 54 -3.70 3.28 0.37
C LEU A 54 -4.66 2.85 1.48
N ALA A 55 -4.25 2.99 2.76
CA ALA A 55 -5.07 2.66 3.92
C ALA A 55 -6.29 3.58 4.04
N ARG A 56 -6.11 4.90 3.83
CA ARG A 56 -7.22 5.88 3.79
C ARG A 56 -8.32 5.51 2.79
N HIS A 57 -7.97 4.79 1.73
CA HIS A 57 -8.92 4.34 0.70
C HIS A 57 -9.28 2.84 0.81
N GLY A 58 -8.85 2.15 1.87
CA GLY A 58 -9.21 0.76 2.15
C GLY A 58 -8.51 -0.29 1.29
N PHE A 59 -7.41 0.06 0.61
CA PHE A 59 -6.65 -0.89 -0.21
C PHE A 59 -5.67 -1.75 0.61
N VAL A 60 -5.23 -1.24 1.75
CA VAL A 60 -4.43 -1.96 2.74
C VAL A 60 -4.96 -1.63 4.13
N VAL A 61 -4.63 -2.47 5.11
CA VAL A 61 -4.93 -2.22 6.52
C VAL A 61 -3.64 -2.31 7.31
N GLU A 62 -3.52 -1.52 8.37
CA GLU A 62 -2.51 -1.78 9.39
C GLU A 62 -2.97 -3.00 10.20
N GLU A 63 -2.04 -3.90 10.47
CA GLU A 63 -2.25 -5.04 11.34
C GLU A 63 -1.54 -4.70 12.65
N ASP A 64 -2.28 -4.72 13.76
CA ASP A 64 -1.68 -4.56 15.08
C ASP A 64 -0.72 -5.73 15.28
N GLY A 65 0.58 -5.41 15.42
CA GLY A 65 1.62 -6.43 15.57
C GLY A 65 1.35 -7.30 16.80
N ALA A 66 1.14 -8.59 16.58
CA ALA A 66 1.16 -9.61 17.62
C ALA A 66 2.60 -9.89 18.08
#